data_AF-L8IYH9-F1
#
_entry.id   AF-L8IYH9-F1
#
_cell.length_a   1.000
_cell.length_b   1.000
_cell.length_c   1.000
_cell.angle_alpha   90.00
_cell.angle_beta   90.00
_cell.angle_gamma   90.00
#
_symmetry.space_group_name_H-M   'P 1'
#
loop_
_entity.id
_entity.type
_entity.pdbx_description
1 polymer ?
#
loop_
_entity_poly.entity_id
_entity_poly.type
_entity_poly.pdbx_seq_one_letter_code
_entity_poly.pdbx_strand_id
1 'polypeptide(L)'
;LLPNCQQLNCQHKCAMVRNSTMCYCEDGFEIKEDGRSCKDQDECAIYGTCSQSCVNTYGSYACSCVEGYIMQPDNRSCKAKNEPTDKPPLLLIANSETIEIFYLNGSKMATLSSVNGNEIHTLDFIYNEDMICWIESRESSNRLKCIQITKTGRLTDEWTISILQSFHNVQQMAIDWLTRNLYFVDHVSDRIFVCDYNGSVCVTLIDLELHNPKAIAVDPIAG
;
A
#
# COMPACT_ATOMS: atom_id res chain seq x y z
N LEU A 1 50.57 -0.60 25.20
CA LEU A 1 50.90 0.25 24.03
C LEU A 1 49.63 0.31 23.19
N LEU A 2 48.91 1.44 23.21
CA LEU A 2 47.77 1.66 22.30
C LEU A 2 48.32 1.70 20.86
N PRO A 3 47.73 0.98 19.90
CA PRO A 3 48.23 1.01 18.52
C PRO A 3 48.08 2.42 17.96
N ASN A 4 49.20 3.05 17.58
CA ASN A 4 49.18 4.37 16.95
C ASN A 4 48.55 4.24 15.55
N CYS A 5 47.79 5.25 15.11
CA CYS A 5 47.19 5.27 13.76
C CYS A 5 48.21 5.04 12.62
N GLN A 6 49.49 5.36 12.86
CA GLN A 6 50.60 5.12 11.94
C GLN A 6 50.83 3.63 11.61
N GLN A 7 50.37 2.68 12.44
CA GLN A 7 50.56 1.23 12.21
C GLN A 7 49.40 0.55 11.50
N LEU A 8 48.22 1.18 11.46
CA LEU A 8 46.98 0.57 10.98
C LEU A 8 46.79 0.65 9.46
N ASN A 9 47.61 1.44 8.74
CA ASN A 9 47.54 1.58 7.27
C ASN A 9 46.09 1.70 6.74
N CYS A 10 45.29 2.55 7.38
CA CYS A 10 43.91 2.78 6.97
C CYS A 10 43.84 3.40 5.56
N GLN A 11 42.86 2.99 4.75
CA GLN A 11 42.65 3.56 3.43
C GLN A 11 42.29 5.05 3.48
N HIS A 12 41.58 5.48 4.55
CA HIS A 12 41.08 6.85 4.65
C HIS A 12 41.43 7.54 5.98
N LYS A 13 40.60 7.41 7.02
CA LYS A 13 40.82 8.05 8.33
C LYS A 13 41.08 7.01 9.41
N CYS A 14 41.70 7.45 10.51
CA CYS A 14 41.96 6.64 11.69
C CYS A 14 41.68 7.47 12.94
N ALA A 15 41.02 6.88 13.93
CA ALA A 15 40.83 7.51 15.23
C ALA A 15 41.05 6.54 16.39
N MET A 16 41.47 7.09 17.52
CA MET A 16 41.59 6.36 18.79
C MET A 16 40.26 6.49 19.55
N VAL A 17 39.61 5.37 19.79
CA VAL A 17 38.44 5.21 20.68
C VAL A 17 38.95 4.68 22.03
N ARG A 18 38.23 4.95 23.13
CA ARG A 18 38.67 4.80 24.54
C ARG A 18 39.66 3.66 24.86
N ASN A 19 39.57 2.49 24.21
CA ASN A 19 40.52 1.37 24.36
C ASN A 19 40.97 0.70 23.03
N SER A 20 40.70 1.29 21.87
CA SER A 20 41.01 0.70 20.56
C SER A 20 41.30 1.76 19.51
N THR A 21 42.01 1.37 18.46
CA THR A 21 42.27 2.25 17.31
C THR A 21 41.57 1.64 16.11
N MET A 22 40.70 2.42 15.46
CA MET A 22 39.88 1.96 14.35
C MET A 22 40.09 2.86 13.13
N CYS A 23 40.03 2.26 11.94
CA CYS A 23 39.93 2.99 10.70
C CYS A 23 38.49 3.48 10.50
N TYR A 24 38.31 4.54 9.70
CA TYR A 24 37.02 5.10 9.32
C TYR A 24 37.07 5.48 7.84
N CYS A 25 35.94 5.31 7.16
CA CYS A 25 35.77 5.66 5.76
C CYS A 25 35.14 7.05 5.61
N GLU A 26 35.09 7.58 4.39
CA GLU A 26 34.29 8.79 4.12
C GLU A 26 32.80 8.46 4.11
N ASP A 27 31.98 9.51 4.13
CA ASP A 27 30.53 9.39 3.96
C ASP A 27 30.23 8.65 2.63
N GLY A 28 29.27 7.72 2.67
CA GLY A 28 28.95 6.83 1.53
C GLY A 28 29.84 5.58 1.45
N PHE A 29 30.72 5.34 2.41
CA PHE A 29 31.58 4.16 2.45
C PHE A 29 31.55 3.48 3.82
N GLU A 30 31.65 2.15 3.80
CA GLU A 30 31.76 1.33 4.99
C GLU A 30 33.07 0.53 5.03
N ILE A 31 33.48 0.16 6.24
CA ILE A 31 34.73 -0.59 6.47
C ILE A 31 34.54 -2.03 6.00
N LYS A 32 35.50 -2.55 5.22
CA LYS A 32 35.55 -3.96 4.82
C LYS A 32 35.93 -4.88 5.99
N GLU A 33 35.79 -6.18 5.78
CA GLU A 33 36.16 -7.21 6.77
C GLU A 33 37.62 -7.15 7.26
N ASP A 34 38.51 -6.56 6.46
CA ASP A 34 39.92 -6.35 6.82
C ASP A 34 40.14 -5.23 7.87
N GLY A 35 39.08 -4.48 8.22
CA GLY A 35 39.11 -3.42 9.21
C GLY A 35 39.86 -2.16 8.79
N ARG A 36 40.29 -2.04 7.52
CA ARG A 36 41.20 -0.98 7.05
C ARG A 36 40.82 -0.36 5.72
N SER A 37 40.28 -1.18 4.83
CA SER A 37 39.84 -0.78 3.50
C SER A 37 38.38 -0.32 3.54
N CYS A 38 38.02 0.54 2.59
CA CYS A 38 36.68 1.06 2.41
C CYS A 38 36.03 0.39 1.19
N LYS A 39 34.77 0.02 1.33
CA LYS A 39 33.88 -0.30 0.21
C LYS A 39 32.75 0.71 0.17
N ASP A 40 32.24 0.90 -1.03
CA ASP A 40 31.02 1.64 -1.28
C ASP A 40 29.89 1.07 -0.43
N GLN A 41 29.14 1.95 0.23
CA GLN A 41 27.96 1.56 0.99
C GLN A 41 26.77 1.58 0.03
N ASP A 42 26.10 0.45 -0.15
CA ASP A 42 24.88 0.40 -0.96
C ASP A 42 23.69 0.95 -0.15
N GLU A 43 23.38 2.24 -0.31
CA GLU A 43 22.24 2.83 0.39
C GLU A 43 20.90 2.31 -0.12
N CYS A 44 20.84 1.73 -1.33
CA CYS A 44 19.63 1.13 -1.88
C CYS A 44 19.27 -0.21 -1.22
N ALA A 45 20.22 -0.86 -0.55
CA ALA A 45 19.94 -2.03 0.29
C ALA A 45 19.21 -1.65 1.59
N ILE A 46 19.13 -0.37 1.94
CA ILE A 46 18.43 0.14 3.13
C ILE A 46 17.01 0.56 2.73
N TYR A 47 16.02 -0.11 3.32
CA TYR A 47 14.61 0.23 3.10
C TYR A 47 14.31 1.67 3.51
N GLY A 48 13.65 2.42 2.63
CA GLY A 48 13.24 3.80 2.87
C GLY A 48 14.28 4.86 2.51
N THR A 49 15.44 4.50 1.94
CA THR A 49 16.41 5.47 1.40
C THR A 49 15.79 6.36 0.32
N CYS A 50 15.15 5.72 -0.66
CA CYS A 50 14.31 6.37 -1.67
C CYS A 50 12.86 5.92 -1.49
N SER A 51 11.91 6.80 -1.76
CA SER A 51 10.49 6.45 -1.74
C SER A 51 10.05 5.51 -2.88
N GLN A 52 10.78 5.52 -4.00
CA GLN A 52 10.49 4.74 -5.20
C GLN A 52 11.77 4.09 -5.74
N SER A 53 12.29 4.53 -6.88
CA SER A 53 13.48 3.93 -7.50
C SER A 53 14.77 4.46 -6.86
N CYS A 54 15.72 3.55 -6.65
CA CYS A 54 17.04 3.84 -6.09
C CYS A 54 18.12 3.24 -7.00
N VAL A 55 19.16 4.02 -7.30
CA VAL A 55 20.36 3.57 -8.01
C VAL A 55 21.56 3.89 -7.14
N ASN A 56 22.26 2.84 -6.69
CA ASN A 56 23.50 2.99 -5.94
C ASN A 56 24.61 3.52 -6.87
N THR A 57 25.42 4.45 -6.39
CA THR A 57 26.53 5.05 -7.12
C THR A 57 27.77 5.05 -6.25
N TYR A 58 28.96 5.22 -6.84
CA TYR A 58 30.17 5.19 -6.02
C TYR A 58 30.24 6.39 -5.06
N GLY A 59 30.16 6.11 -3.76
CA GLY A 59 30.17 7.06 -2.65
C GLY A 59 28.83 7.78 -2.40
N SER A 60 27.74 7.36 -3.06
CA SER A 60 26.43 7.99 -2.94
C SER A 60 25.31 7.18 -3.60
N TYR A 61 24.12 7.75 -3.74
CA TYR A 61 23.02 7.15 -4.48
C TYR A 61 22.19 8.23 -5.16
N ALA A 62 21.40 7.80 -6.15
CA ALA A 62 20.42 8.63 -6.81
C ALA A 62 19.03 8.01 -6.69
N CYS A 63 18.09 8.80 -6.19
CA CYS A 63 16.67 8.45 -6.24
C CYS A 63 16.05 8.96 -7.54
N SER A 64 15.04 8.25 -8.05
CA SER A 64 14.18 8.71 -9.15
C SER A 64 12.72 8.32 -8.92
N CYS A 65 11.81 9.09 -9.52
CA CYS A 65 10.38 8.83 -9.45
C CYS A 65 9.87 8.13 -10.72
N VAL A 66 8.91 7.23 -10.58
CA VAL A 66 8.21 6.60 -11.70
C VAL A 66 7.29 7.61 -12.39
N GLU A 67 6.79 7.22 -13.57
CA GLU A 67 5.84 8.05 -14.31
C GLU A 67 4.62 8.41 -13.45
N GLY A 68 4.15 9.65 -13.59
CA GLY A 68 3.05 10.17 -12.75
C GLY A 68 3.50 10.76 -11.40
N TYR A 69 4.79 10.76 -11.06
CA TYR A 69 5.32 11.34 -9.81
C TYR A 69 6.38 12.42 -10.07
N ILE A 70 6.59 13.30 -9.09
CA ILE A 70 7.56 14.40 -9.09
C ILE A 70 8.48 14.28 -7.88
N MET A 71 9.79 14.40 -8.11
CA MET A 71 10.83 14.44 -7.09
C MET A 71 10.63 15.63 -6.14
N GLN A 72 10.70 15.39 -4.84
CA GLN A 72 10.58 16.42 -3.81
C GLN A 72 11.96 17.05 -3.50
N PRO A 73 12.01 18.23 -2.84
CA PRO A 73 13.27 18.95 -2.57
C PRO A 73 14.29 18.19 -1.71
N ASP A 74 13.87 17.12 -1.02
CA ASP A 74 14.75 16.23 -0.27
C ASP A 74 15.54 15.25 -1.16
N ASN A 75 15.26 15.22 -2.47
CA ASN A 75 15.82 14.29 -3.46
C ASN A 75 15.64 12.81 -3.11
N ARG A 76 14.65 12.47 -2.28
CA ARG A 76 14.36 11.09 -1.83
C ARG A 76 12.89 10.74 -1.98
N SER A 77 12.03 11.72 -1.76
CA SER A 77 10.58 11.55 -1.77
C SER A 77 9.99 11.85 -3.14
N CYS A 78 8.97 11.10 -3.50
CA CYS A 78 8.21 11.25 -4.73
C CYS A 78 6.75 11.56 -4.37
N LYS A 79 6.20 12.62 -4.96
CA LYS A 79 4.79 12.99 -4.80
C LYS A 79 4.07 12.83 -6.12
N ALA A 80 2.88 12.24 -6.09
CA ALA A 80 2.06 12.09 -7.29
C ALA A 80 1.83 13.46 -7.94
N LYS A 81 1.89 13.51 -9.26
CA LYS A 81 1.40 14.64 -10.05
C LYS A 81 -0.08 14.76 -9.74
N ASN A 82 -0.50 15.92 -9.26
CA ASN A 82 -1.93 16.22 -9.09
C ASN A 82 -2.54 16.47 -10.47
N GLU A 83 -2.62 15.45 -11.31
CA GLU A 83 -3.21 15.51 -12.65
C GLU A 83 -4.33 14.47 -12.77
N PRO A 84 -5.60 14.92 -12.88
CA PRO A 84 -6.06 16.30 -12.81
C PRO A 84 -5.97 16.89 -11.40
N THR A 85 -5.69 18.21 -11.29
CA THR A 85 -5.58 18.94 -10.02
C THR A 85 -6.83 18.88 -9.16
N ASP A 86 -7.95 18.55 -9.79
CA ASP A 86 -9.29 18.55 -9.20
C ASP A 86 -9.65 17.20 -8.54
N LYS A 87 -8.75 16.20 -8.60
CA LYS A 87 -8.90 14.91 -7.91
C LYS A 87 -7.84 14.74 -6.82
N PRO A 88 -8.06 15.28 -5.61
CA PRO A 88 -7.13 15.08 -4.50
C PRO A 88 -7.15 13.62 -4.02
N PRO A 89 -6.07 13.13 -3.40
CA PRO A 89 -6.08 11.85 -2.72
C PRO A 89 -7.04 11.88 -1.52
N LEU A 90 -7.83 10.82 -1.39
CA LEU A 90 -8.87 10.66 -0.37
C LEU A 90 -8.63 9.38 0.42
N LEU A 91 -9.07 9.38 1.67
CA LEU A 91 -9.09 8.22 2.55
C LEU A 91 -10.55 7.85 2.81
N LEU A 92 -10.92 6.62 2.45
CA LEU A 92 -12.22 6.02 2.73
C LEU A 92 -12.10 5.18 4.00
N ILE A 93 -12.87 5.49 5.03
CA ILE A 93 -12.88 4.74 6.29
C ILE A 93 -14.31 4.31 6.56
N ALA A 94 -14.54 3.00 6.69
CA ALA A 94 -15.80 2.48 7.20
C ALA A 94 -15.70 2.12 8.68
N ASN A 95 -16.77 2.39 9.40
CA ASN A 95 -17.14 1.69 10.62
C ASN A 95 -18.40 0.86 10.35
N SER A 96 -18.97 0.23 11.38
CA SER A 96 -20.15 -0.64 11.21
C SER A 96 -21.39 0.08 10.68
N GLU A 97 -21.49 1.41 10.82
CA GLU A 97 -22.70 2.19 10.51
C GLU A 97 -22.52 3.17 9.35
N THR A 98 -21.29 3.57 9.05
CA THR A 98 -21.00 4.67 8.13
C THR A 98 -19.70 4.47 7.37
N ILE A 99 -19.69 4.91 6.12
CA ILE A 99 -18.47 5.15 5.34
C ILE A 99 -18.21 6.64 5.31
N GLU A 100 -17.05 7.03 5.82
CA GLU A 100 -16.58 8.40 5.91
C GLU A 100 -15.40 8.64 4.98
N ILE A 101 -15.31 9.88 4.48
CA ILE A 101 -14.33 10.28 3.47
C ILE A 101 -13.52 11.44 4.03
N PHE A 102 -12.21 11.28 4.04
CA PHE A 102 -11.26 12.25 4.59
C PHE A 102 -10.24 12.67 3.54
N TYR A 103 -9.81 13.92 3.62
CA TYR A 103 -8.58 14.35 2.98
C TYR A 103 -7.37 13.82 3.76
N LEU A 104 -6.20 13.74 3.12
CA LEU A 104 -4.96 13.30 3.78
C LEU A 104 -4.50 14.19 4.95
N ASN A 105 -5.04 15.41 5.06
CA ASN A 105 -4.80 16.29 6.22
C ASN A 105 -5.70 15.96 7.44
N GLY A 106 -6.53 14.92 7.34
CA GLY A 106 -7.49 14.51 8.37
C GLY A 106 -8.81 15.28 8.37
N SER A 107 -9.00 16.27 7.49
CA SER A 107 -10.28 16.98 7.43
C SER A 107 -11.33 16.12 6.74
N LYS A 108 -12.52 16.05 7.34
CA LYS A 108 -13.66 15.33 6.78
C LYS A 108 -14.20 16.09 5.58
N MET A 109 -14.52 15.36 4.51
CA MET A 109 -15.06 15.92 3.29
C MET A 109 -16.54 16.26 3.46
N ALA A 110 -16.84 17.51 3.82
CA ALA A 110 -18.19 17.96 4.19
C ALA A 110 -19.22 17.92 3.03
N THR A 111 -18.78 17.84 1.78
CA THR A 111 -19.66 17.82 0.60
C THR A 111 -20.30 16.46 0.32
N LEU A 112 -19.72 15.38 0.86
CA LEU A 112 -20.27 14.04 0.79
C LEU A 112 -20.90 13.70 2.13
N SER A 113 -22.22 13.48 2.14
CA SER A 113 -22.90 12.83 3.25
C SER A 113 -22.20 11.50 3.53
N SER A 114 -21.97 11.15 4.80
CA SER A 114 -21.55 9.79 5.13
C SER A 114 -22.49 8.79 4.47
N VAL A 115 -21.95 7.72 3.89
CA VAL A 115 -22.79 6.62 3.38
C VAL A 115 -23.27 5.86 4.59
N ASN A 116 -24.57 5.87 4.86
CA ASN A 116 -25.14 5.07 5.94
C ASN A 116 -25.18 3.60 5.51
N GLY A 117 -24.70 2.71 6.37
CA GLY A 117 -24.81 1.27 6.21
C GLY A 117 -25.26 0.63 7.52
N ASN A 118 -25.30 -0.69 7.53
CA ASN A 118 -25.71 -1.48 8.69
C ASN A 118 -24.82 -2.71 8.80
N GLU A 119 -23.93 -2.78 9.78
CA GLU A 119 -22.90 -3.83 9.86
C GLU A 119 -22.03 -3.89 8.59
N ILE A 120 -21.41 -2.76 8.24
CA ILE A 120 -20.41 -2.73 7.17
C ILE A 120 -19.16 -3.49 7.64
N HIS A 121 -18.75 -4.50 6.86
CA HIS A 121 -17.56 -5.30 7.19
C HIS A 121 -16.31 -4.87 6.42
N THR A 122 -16.49 -4.60 5.14
CA THR A 122 -15.39 -4.35 4.22
C THR A 122 -15.86 -3.47 3.07
N LEU A 123 -14.94 -2.72 2.49
CA LEU A 123 -15.16 -1.86 1.34
C LEU A 123 -13.99 -1.97 0.40
N ASP A 124 -14.24 -1.67 -0.87
CA ASP A 124 -13.21 -1.38 -1.85
C ASP A 124 -13.72 -0.35 -2.87
N PHE A 125 -12.83 0.16 -3.71
CA PHE A 125 -13.09 1.30 -4.58
C PHE A 125 -12.67 1.05 -6.02
N ILE A 126 -13.52 1.43 -6.96
CA ILE A 126 -13.24 1.41 -8.39
C ILE A 126 -12.90 2.82 -8.86
N TYR A 127 -11.62 3.06 -9.14
CA TYR A 127 -11.09 4.40 -9.43
C TYR A 127 -11.58 5.02 -10.73
N ASN A 128 -11.69 4.25 -11.82
CA ASN A 128 -12.12 4.77 -13.13
C ASN A 128 -13.60 5.18 -13.16
N GLU A 129 -14.42 4.65 -12.24
CA GLU A 129 -15.86 4.90 -12.14
C GLU A 129 -16.24 5.81 -10.97
N ASP A 130 -15.27 6.20 -10.13
CA ASP A 130 -15.48 6.90 -8.87
C ASP A 130 -16.53 6.17 -7.99
N MET A 131 -16.45 4.83 -7.91
CA MET A 131 -17.45 3.99 -7.27
C MET A 131 -16.93 3.31 -6.02
N ILE A 132 -17.67 3.41 -4.92
CA ILE A 132 -17.40 2.70 -3.67
C ILE A 132 -18.32 1.48 -3.61
N CYS A 133 -17.77 0.31 -3.32
CA CYS A 133 -18.55 -0.89 -3.05
C CYS A 133 -18.20 -1.45 -1.68
N TRP A 134 -19.20 -1.93 -0.95
CA TRP A 134 -19.03 -2.46 0.39
C TRP A 134 -19.96 -3.62 0.65
N ILE A 135 -19.63 -4.41 1.67
CA ILE A 135 -20.45 -5.53 2.12
C ILE A 135 -21.16 -5.14 3.41
N GLU A 136 -22.48 -5.20 3.35
CA GLU A 136 -23.40 -5.05 4.48
C GLU A 136 -23.80 -6.46 4.95
N SER A 137 -23.57 -6.79 6.22
CA SER A 137 -24.15 -8.00 6.81
C SER A 137 -25.56 -7.75 7.28
N ARG A 138 -26.41 -8.76 7.06
CA ARG A 138 -27.72 -8.86 7.70
C ARG A 138 -27.84 -10.25 8.28
N GLU A 139 -28.69 -10.39 9.30
CA GLU A 139 -28.93 -11.59 10.14
C GLU A 139 -28.83 -12.97 9.46
N SER A 140 -29.02 -13.07 8.13
CA SER A 140 -28.88 -14.31 7.37
C SER A 140 -28.15 -14.20 6.03
N SER A 141 -27.66 -13.03 5.60
CA SER A 141 -26.98 -12.89 4.30
C SER A 141 -26.19 -11.59 4.17
N ASN A 142 -25.06 -11.67 3.48
CA ASN A 142 -24.29 -10.51 3.09
C ASN A 142 -24.87 -9.89 1.82
N ARG A 143 -24.78 -8.57 1.69
CA ARG A 143 -25.20 -7.83 0.48
C ARG A 143 -24.05 -6.97 0.01
N LEU A 144 -23.63 -7.17 -1.24
CA LEU A 144 -22.72 -6.26 -1.92
C LEU A 144 -23.52 -5.04 -2.39
N LYS A 145 -23.20 -3.89 -1.81
CA LYS A 145 -23.76 -2.60 -2.20
C LYS A 145 -22.71 -1.76 -2.88
N CYS A 146 -23.14 -0.94 -3.82
CA CYS A 146 -22.28 0.03 -4.48
C CYS A 146 -22.97 1.38 -4.58
N ILE A 147 -22.16 2.43 -4.61
CA ILE A 147 -22.58 3.81 -4.78
C ILE A 147 -21.54 4.55 -5.61
N GLN A 148 -22.00 5.48 -6.44
CA GLN A 148 -21.12 6.28 -7.28
C GLN A 148 -20.97 7.69 -6.73
N ILE A 149 -19.74 8.20 -6.77
CA ILE A 149 -19.42 9.59 -6.52
C ILE A 149 -19.46 10.33 -7.86
N THR A 150 -20.40 11.24 -8.00
CA THR A 150 -20.49 12.09 -9.19
C THR A 150 -19.33 13.09 -9.25
N LYS A 151 -19.02 13.60 -10.44
CA LYS A 151 -18.01 14.67 -10.62
C LYS A 151 -18.26 15.92 -9.78
N THR A 152 -19.52 16.17 -9.40
CA THR A 152 -19.89 17.28 -8.51
C THR A 152 -19.65 17.00 -7.03
N GLY A 153 -19.10 15.84 -6.69
CA GLY A 153 -18.87 15.41 -5.30
C GLY A 153 -20.17 15.04 -4.57
N ARG A 154 -21.21 14.61 -5.30
CA ARG A 154 -22.48 14.13 -4.74
C ARG A 154 -22.60 12.61 -4.91
N LEU A 155 -23.17 11.94 -3.92
CA LEU A 155 -23.49 10.51 -3.99
C LEU A 155 -24.73 10.27 -4.85
N THR A 156 -24.69 9.23 -5.68
CA THR A 156 -25.88 8.70 -6.38
C THR A 156 -26.73 7.85 -5.44
N ASP A 157 -27.86 7.34 -5.94
CA ASP A 157 -28.59 6.29 -5.25
C ASP A 157 -27.74 5.01 -5.14
N GLU A 158 -27.92 4.28 -4.03
CA GLU A 158 -27.27 2.98 -3.81
C GLU A 158 -27.95 1.89 -4.65
N TRP A 159 -27.17 0.90 -5.09
CA TRP A 159 -27.71 -0.33 -5.66
C TRP A 159 -27.03 -1.57 -5.08
N THR A 160 -27.70 -2.71 -5.21
CA THR A 160 -27.19 -4.01 -4.74
C THR A 160 -26.79 -4.88 -5.92
N ILE A 161 -25.61 -5.49 -5.83
CA ILE A 161 -25.18 -6.56 -6.73
C ILE A 161 -25.53 -7.90 -6.05
N SER A 162 -26.35 -8.69 -6.73
CA SER A 162 -26.76 -10.00 -6.23
C SER A 162 -25.72 -11.06 -6.59
N ILE A 163 -24.96 -11.52 -5.60
CA ILE A 163 -24.05 -12.65 -5.76
C ILE A 163 -24.85 -13.94 -5.67
N LEU A 164 -24.80 -14.78 -6.72
CA LEU A 164 -25.58 -16.03 -6.79
C LEU A 164 -25.10 -17.10 -5.79
N GLN A 165 -23.80 -17.10 -5.46
CA GLN A 165 -23.24 -18.03 -4.49
C GLN A 165 -23.49 -17.56 -3.06
N SER A 166 -23.79 -18.48 -2.16
CA SER A 166 -23.87 -18.22 -0.72
C SER A 166 -22.54 -17.65 -0.19
N PHE A 167 -22.58 -16.46 0.43
CA PHE A 167 -21.40 -15.72 0.91
C PHE A 167 -21.64 -15.06 2.28
N HIS A 168 -22.25 -15.79 3.21
CA HIS A 168 -22.72 -15.27 4.51
C HIS A 168 -21.63 -14.73 5.45
N ASN A 169 -20.35 -14.92 5.12
CA ASN A 169 -19.24 -14.74 6.04
C ASN A 169 -18.03 -14.08 5.38
N VAL A 170 -18.27 -13.17 4.44
CA VAL A 170 -17.17 -12.43 3.82
C VAL A 170 -16.51 -11.49 4.82
N GLN A 171 -15.21 -11.71 5.03
CA GLN A 171 -14.39 -10.89 5.89
C GLN A 171 -13.75 -9.71 5.15
N GLN A 172 -13.31 -9.92 3.90
CA GLN A 172 -12.71 -8.88 3.07
C GLN A 172 -13.09 -9.09 1.61
N MET A 173 -13.17 -7.98 0.87
CA MET A 173 -13.29 -7.95 -0.58
C MET A 173 -12.09 -7.22 -1.20
N ALA A 174 -11.73 -7.60 -2.42
CA ALA A 174 -10.88 -6.82 -3.30
C ALA A 174 -11.49 -6.79 -4.70
N ILE A 175 -11.35 -5.68 -5.40
CA ILE A 175 -11.89 -5.47 -6.73
C ILE A 175 -10.74 -5.31 -7.71
N ASP A 176 -10.73 -6.16 -8.73
CA ASP A 176 -9.89 -5.94 -9.89
C ASP A 176 -10.52 -4.83 -10.75
N TRP A 177 -9.95 -3.63 -10.69
CA TRP A 177 -10.45 -2.47 -11.43
C TRP A 177 -10.25 -2.57 -12.95
N LEU A 178 -9.41 -3.50 -13.43
CA LEU A 178 -9.13 -3.71 -14.85
C LEU A 178 -10.16 -4.67 -15.47
N THR A 179 -10.42 -5.81 -14.82
CA THR A 179 -11.34 -6.85 -15.32
C THR A 179 -12.74 -6.76 -14.72
N ARG A 180 -12.92 -5.96 -13.66
CA ARG A 180 -14.13 -5.86 -12.83
C ARG A 180 -14.48 -7.14 -12.07
N ASN A 181 -13.55 -8.05 -11.90
CA ASN A 181 -13.75 -9.23 -11.07
C ASN A 181 -13.73 -8.86 -9.58
N LEU A 182 -14.59 -9.56 -8.82
CA LEU A 182 -14.80 -9.34 -7.40
C LEU A 182 -14.23 -10.52 -6.63
N TYR A 183 -13.20 -10.28 -5.82
CA TYR A 183 -12.51 -11.29 -5.03
C TYR A 183 -12.98 -11.20 -3.59
N PHE A 184 -13.28 -12.34 -2.99
CA PHE A 184 -13.83 -12.42 -1.65
C PHE A 184 -13.05 -13.41 -0.79
N VAL A 185 -12.87 -13.04 0.47
CA VAL A 185 -12.34 -13.90 1.52
C VAL A 185 -13.49 -14.30 2.44
N ASP A 186 -13.84 -15.58 2.44
CA ASP A 186 -14.84 -16.15 3.34
C ASP A 186 -14.16 -16.79 4.55
N HIS A 187 -14.43 -16.26 5.74
CA HIS A 187 -13.77 -16.71 6.98
C HIS A 187 -14.35 -17.98 7.58
N VAL A 188 -15.62 -18.32 7.29
CA VAL A 188 -16.26 -19.52 7.84
C VAL A 188 -16.00 -20.72 6.95
N SER A 189 -16.02 -20.50 5.63
CA SER A 189 -15.76 -21.54 4.66
C SER A 189 -14.26 -21.69 4.34
N ASP A 190 -13.39 -20.90 4.98
CA ASP A 190 -11.93 -20.86 4.78
C ASP A 190 -11.54 -20.92 3.29
N ARG A 191 -12.13 -20.03 2.47
CA ARG A 191 -11.91 -20.01 1.03
C ARG A 191 -11.76 -18.61 0.46
N ILE A 192 -11.05 -18.54 -0.66
CA ILE A 192 -10.97 -17.37 -1.53
C ILE A 192 -11.68 -17.73 -2.83
N PHE A 193 -12.65 -16.92 -3.21
CA PHE A 193 -13.40 -17.11 -4.45
C PHE A 193 -13.53 -15.79 -5.20
N VAL A 194 -13.71 -15.90 -6.51
CA VAL A 194 -13.88 -14.76 -7.41
C VAL A 194 -15.25 -14.86 -8.06
N CYS A 195 -15.89 -13.72 -8.26
CA CYS A 195 -17.08 -13.59 -9.09
C CYS A 195 -16.85 -12.57 -10.20
N ASP A 196 -17.60 -12.70 -11.29
CA ASP A 196 -17.72 -11.62 -12.28
C ASP A 196 -18.39 -10.39 -11.66
N TYR A 197 -18.32 -9.25 -12.36
CA TYR A 197 -18.88 -7.98 -11.92
C TYR A 197 -20.37 -8.06 -11.52
N ASN A 198 -21.15 -8.92 -12.18
CA ASN A 198 -22.59 -9.05 -11.92
C ASN A 198 -22.91 -10.08 -10.81
N GLY A 199 -21.91 -10.81 -10.29
CA GLY A 199 -22.13 -11.89 -9.33
C GLY A 199 -22.82 -13.13 -9.91
N SER A 200 -22.87 -13.25 -11.23
CA SER A 200 -23.56 -14.29 -11.98
C SER A 200 -22.74 -15.57 -12.14
N VAL A 201 -21.41 -15.45 -12.14
CA VAL A 201 -20.48 -16.57 -12.24
C VAL A 201 -19.47 -16.41 -11.13
N CYS A 202 -19.39 -17.40 -10.25
CA CYS A 202 -18.44 -17.44 -9.15
C CYS A 202 -17.64 -18.75 -9.17
N VAL A 203 -16.33 -18.65 -8.90
CA VAL A 203 -15.39 -19.77 -8.88
C VAL A 203 -14.55 -19.69 -7.61
N THR A 204 -14.46 -20.81 -6.89
CA THR A 204 -13.53 -20.94 -5.75
C THR A 204 -12.12 -21.14 -6.28
N LEU A 205 -11.20 -20.27 -5.85
CA LEU A 205 -9.80 -20.27 -6.28
C LEU A 205 -8.92 -21.07 -5.31
N ILE A 206 -9.15 -20.88 -4.01
CA ILE A 206 -8.38 -21.52 -2.94
C ILE A 206 -9.35 -21.94 -1.85
N ASP A 207 -9.33 -23.21 -1.48
CA ASP A 207 -10.14 -23.81 -0.41
C ASP A 207 -9.37 -24.88 0.39
N LEU A 208 -8.08 -25.04 0.12
CA LEU A 208 -7.18 -25.97 0.80
C LEU A 208 -6.13 -25.20 1.60
N GLU A 209 -5.85 -25.67 2.81
CA GLU A 209 -4.79 -25.14 3.70
C GLU A 209 -4.92 -23.64 4.03
N LEU A 210 -6.12 -23.09 3.86
CA LEU A 210 -6.44 -21.74 4.31
C LEU A 210 -6.81 -21.78 5.79
N HIS A 211 -6.15 -20.96 6.60
CA HIS A 211 -6.44 -20.85 8.02
C HIS A 211 -6.68 -19.39 8.39
N ASN A 212 -7.94 -19.05 8.68
CA ASN A 212 -8.32 -17.75 9.22
C ASN A 212 -7.86 -16.56 8.34
N PRO A 213 -8.14 -16.58 7.02
CA PRO A 213 -7.73 -15.50 6.13
C PRO A 213 -8.39 -14.17 6.55
N LYS A 214 -7.63 -13.07 6.47
CA LYS A 214 -8.08 -11.76 6.99
C LYS A 214 -8.27 -10.69 5.93
N ALA A 215 -7.32 -10.55 5.03
CA ALA A 215 -7.34 -9.52 4.02
C ALA A 215 -6.84 -10.06 2.68
N ILE A 216 -7.30 -9.43 1.61
CA ILE A 216 -6.88 -9.69 0.25
C ILE A 216 -6.68 -8.34 -0.44
N ALA A 217 -5.68 -8.28 -1.29
CA ALA A 217 -5.46 -7.19 -2.25
C ALA A 217 -5.08 -7.85 -3.59
N VAL A 218 -5.41 -7.19 -4.69
CA VAL A 218 -5.13 -7.70 -6.04
C VAL A 218 -4.15 -6.77 -6.75
N ASP A 219 -3.25 -7.34 -7.54
CA ASP A 219 -2.42 -6.64 -8.52
C ASP A 219 -2.84 -7.06 -9.93
N PRO A 220 -3.85 -6.40 -10.53
CA PRO A 220 -4.36 -6.75 -11.85
C PRO A 220 -3.34 -6.64 -12.99
N ILE A 221 -2.24 -5.92 -12.79
CA ILE A 221 -1.23 -5.71 -13.83
C ILE A 221 -0.23 -6.88 -13.83
N ALA A 222 0.14 -7.38 -12.65
CA ALA A 222 1.05 -8.51 -12.50
C ALA A 222 0.36 -9.88 -12.67
N GLY A 223 -0.95 -9.96 -12.39
CA GLY A 223 -1.71 -11.21 -12.32
C GLY A 223 -1.52 -11.96 -11.01
#